data_AF-A0A7G9WHE3-F1
#
_entry.id   AF-A0A7G9WHE3-F1
#
_cell.length_a   1.000
_cell.length_b   1.000
_cell.length_c   1.000
_cell.angle_alpha   90.00
_cell.angle_beta   90.00
_cell.angle_gamma   90.00
#
_symmetry.space_group_name_H-M   'P 1'
#
loop_
_entity.id
_entity.type
_entity.pdbx_description
1 polymer ?
#
loop_
_entity_poly.entity_id
_entity_poly.type
_entity_poly.pdbx_seq_one_letter_code
_entity_poly.pdbx_strand_id
1 'polypeptide(L)'
;MFNPKKASALFLSACLLLATAGCGNKQSTAAVSSAASQVSSAVESTASDVSAAASSAVDSSSNEAASTAEKTVSKSGAITAVPESGAVSSSPSSDPAFNKKWSANPLDKAFKTASDEADTNKKILQLYSDYADKWQNEVASAYERLMTVSGNDAALKNEQTEWVNGKADALQKLKESVASDGTGAALAVANKTMQFYRSRAQQLYFELYKYDPNFSFTDK
;
A
#
# COMPACT_ATOMS: atom_id res chain seq x y z
N MET A 1 -27.71 -43.37 -11.59
CA MET A 1 -28.25 -42.41 -12.59
C MET A 1 -27.13 -41.45 -12.94
N PHE A 2 -26.54 -41.67 -14.11
CA PHE A 2 -25.47 -40.88 -14.72
C PHE A 2 -26.11 -39.75 -15.52
N ASN A 3 -25.67 -38.50 -15.33
CA ASN A 3 -26.05 -37.38 -16.19
C ASN A 3 -24.78 -36.71 -16.74
N PRO A 4 -24.49 -36.87 -18.06
CA PRO A 4 -23.38 -36.21 -18.74
C PRO A 4 -23.86 -34.93 -19.45
N LYS A 5 -22.91 -34.01 -19.69
CA LYS A 5 -22.91 -32.75 -20.49
C LYS A 5 -22.36 -31.64 -19.58
N LYS A 6 -21.13 -31.17 -19.78
CA LYS A 6 -20.75 -30.29 -20.90
C LYS A 6 -19.33 -30.57 -21.41
N ALA A 7 -19.21 -30.49 -22.73
CA ALA A 7 -18.02 -30.71 -23.51
C ALA A 7 -17.13 -29.45 -23.59
N SER A 8 -15.82 -29.73 -23.68
CA SER A 8 -14.78 -29.11 -24.50
C SER A 8 -14.61 -27.59 -24.53
N ALA A 9 -13.42 -27.17 -24.08
CA ALA A 9 -12.57 -26.29 -24.89
C ALA A 9 -11.10 -26.72 -24.73
N LEU A 10 -10.62 -27.43 -25.76
CA LEU A 10 -9.21 -27.70 -26.05
C LEU A 10 -8.51 -26.37 -26.35
N PHE A 11 -7.54 -25.97 -25.54
CA PHE A 11 -6.58 -24.94 -25.97
C PHE A 11 -5.43 -25.61 -26.71
N LEU A 12 -5.43 -25.38 -28.02
CA LEU A 12 -4.46 -25.84 -28.98
C LEU A 12 -3.16 -25.03 -28.86
N SER A 13 -2.06 -25.78 -28.90
CA SER A 13 -0.66 -25.39 -29.05
C SER A 13 -0.38 -24.20 -29.99
N ALA A 14 0.55 -23.33 -29.58
CA ALA A 14 1.50 -22.69 -30.49
C ALA A 14 2.85 -22.49 -29.77
N CYS A 15 3.76 -23.43 -30.00
CA CYS A 15 5.20 -23.24 -29.79
C CYS A 15 5.70 -22.15 -30.74
N LEU A 16 6.38 -21.12 -30.21
CA LEU A 16 7.34 -20.36 -30.99
C LEU A 16 8.67 -20.30 -30.24
N LEU A 17 9.58 -21.17 -30.68
CA LEU A 17 11.00 -21.14 -30.37
C LEU A 17 11.65 -20.00 -31.16
N LEU A 18 12.31 -19.07 -30.47
CA LEU A 18 13.40 -18.29 -31.03
C LEU A 18 14.60 -18.38 -30.09
N ALA A 19 15.49 -19.30 -30.43
CA ALA A 19 16.84 -19.35 -29.91
C ALA A 19 17.75 -18.46 -30.78
N THR A 20 18.46 -17.53 -30.17
CA THR A 20 19.74 -17.05 -30.69
C THR A 20 20.78 -17.15 -29.58
N ALA A 21 21.71 -18.09 -29.77
CA ALA A 21 22.94 -18.19 -29.00
C ALA A 21 23.92 -17.14 -29.53
N GLY A 22 24.50 -16.34 -28.63
CA GLY A 22 25.61 -15.43 -28.91
C GLY A 22 26.62 -15.53 -27.77
N CYS A 23 27.65 -16.36 -27.97
CA CYS A 23 28.74 -16.62 -27.05
C CYS A 23 29.76 -15.48 -27.09
N GLY A 24 30.22 -15.02 -25.92
CA GLY A 24 31.22 -13.95 -25.79
C GLY A 24 31.98 -14.06 -24.47
N ASN A 25 32.94 -14.98 -24.44
CA ASN A 25 33.82 -15.32 -23.34
C ASN A 25 34.82 -14.18 -23.04
N LYS A 26 34.88 -13.64 -21.82
CA LYS A 26 36.14 -13.07 -21.25
C LYS A 26 36.25 -13.28 -19.74
N GLN A 27 37.31 -14.00 -19.44
CA GLN A 27 37.98 -14.32 -18.19
C GLN A 27 38.71 -13.10 -17.59
N SER A 28 38.68 -12.96 -16.26
CA SER A 28 39.77 -12.46 -15.36
C SER A 28 39.20 -12.42 -13.94
N THR A 29 39.53 -13.30 -13.00
CA THR A 29 40.73 -13.41 -12.13
C THR A 29 41.11 -12.17 -11.33
N ALA A 30 41.48 -12.46 -10.07
CA ALA A 30 42.09 -11.64 -9.01
C ALA A 30 41.08 -10.94 -8.07
N ALA A 31 40.88 -11.35 -6.81
CA ALA A 31 41.81 -11.50 -5.68
C ALA A 31 41.95 -10.22 -4.83
N VAL A 32 41.69 -10.43 -3.52
CA VAL A 32 42.29 -9.85 -2.29
C VAL A 32 42.00 -8.42 -1.79
N SER A 33 41.93 -8.40 -0.45
CA SER A 33 42.10 -7.33 0.55
C SER A 33 40.97 -6.30 0.69
N SER A 34 40.22 -6.29 1.81
CA SER A 34 40.63 -5.95 3.19
C SER A 34 41.26 -4.57 3.32
N ALA A 35 40.49 -3.61 3.83
CA ALA A 35 41.00 -2.58 4.74
C ALA A 35 39.84 -1.95 5.52
N ALA A 36 39.85 -2.17 6.83
CA ALA A 36 39.09 -1.42 7.81
C ALA A 36 39.83 -0.13 8.19
N SER A 37 39.13 0.73 8.93
CA SER A 37 39.59 1.88 9.74
C SER A 37 39.54 3.24 9.04
N GLN A 38 39.29 4.36 9.69
CA GLN A 38 38.76 4.79 11.01
C GLN A 38 38.74 6.33 10.94
N VAL A 39 37.99 7.01 11.84
CA VAL A 39 38.32 8.36 12.43
C VAL A 39 38.25 9.57 11.47
N SER A 40 37.83 10.79 11.79
CA SER A 40 37.32 11.54 12.97
C SER A 40 36.62 12.82 12.44
N SER A 41 35.50 13.25 13.00
CA SER A 41 35.33 14.37 13.99
C SER A 41 35.61 15.80 13.48
N ALA A 42 34.50 16.58 13.43
CA ALA A 42 34.27 17.96 13.90
C ALA A 42 35.14 19.15 13.45
N VAL A 43 34.48 20.25 13.03
CA VAL A 43 34.60 21.67 13.51
C VAL A 43 33.30 22.41 13.11
N GLU A 44 32.54 23.03 14.03
CA GLU A 44 32.59 24.43 14.53
C GLU A 44 31.62 25.38 13.75
N SER A 45 30.44 25.67 14.32
CA SER A 45 30.06 26.87 15.09
C SER A 45 30.07 28.19 14.30
N THR A 46 28.90 28.82 14.18
CA THR A 46 28.75 30.28 14.38
C THR A 46 27.29 30.61 14.71
N ALA A 47 27.05 30.99 15.96
CA ALA A 47 25.92 31.80 16.38
C ALA A 47 26.32 33.28 16.32
N SER A 48 25.38 34.17 15.99
CA SER A 48 25.45 35.59 16.32
C SER A 48 24.04 36.18 16.34
N ASP A 49 23.57 36.42 17.58
CA ASP A 49 22.56 37.40 17.97
C ASP A 49 22.98 38.83 17.60
N VAL A 50 22.02 39.73 17.35
CA VAL A 50 21.78 40.96 18.16
C VAL A 50 20.50 41.72 17.72
N SER A 51 19.63 41.99 18.71
CA SER A 51 18.93 43.26 19.09
C SER A 51 18.26 44.18 18.04
N ALA A 52 17.21 44.98 18.28
CA ALA A 52 16.26 45.23 19.37
C ALA A 52 15.30 46.39 18.94
N ALA A 53 14.14 46.52 19.62
CA ALA A 53 13.31 47.73 19.89
C ALA A 53 12.50 48.38 18.72
N ALA A 54 11.15 48.35 18.76
CA ALA A 54 10.20 49.34 19.38
C ALA A 54 10.02 50.62 18.52
N SER A 55 8.86 51.22 18.23
CA SER A 55 7.43 51.08 18.54
C SER A 55 6.64 51.99 17.56
N SER A 56 5.33 51.76 17.46
CA SER A 56 4.23 52.76 17.42
C SER A 56 3.23 52.60 16.27
N ALA A 57 1.98 52.61 16.70
CA ALA A 57 0.72 52.43 16.00
C ALA A 57 0.34 53.60 15.07
N VAL A 58 -0.54 53.34 14.09
CA VAL A 58 -1.83 54.04 13.96
C VAL A 58 -2.89 53.14 13.31
N ASP A 59 -4.12 53.39 13.76
CA ASP A 59 -5.42 52.81 13.47
C ASP A 59 -5.99 53.24 12.10
N SER A 60 -6.75 52.38 11.41
CA SER A 60 -8.09 52.71 10.86
C SER A 60 -8.71 51.58 10.03
N SER A 61 -9.88 51.16 10.51
CA SER A 61 -11.11 50.85 9.78
C SER A 61 -11.21 49.67 8.81
N SER A 62 -12.03 48.71 9.27
CA SER A 62 -13.27 48.22 8.64
C SER A 62 -13.21 47.64 7.22
N ASN A 63 -13.38 46.32 7.09
CA ASN A 63 -14.69 45.76 6.74
C ASN A 63 -14.68 44.23 6.65
N GLU A 64 -15.82 43.67 7.10
CA GLU A 64 -16.54 42.53 6.54
C GLU A 64 -16.04 41.10 6.76
N ALA A 65 -16.99 40.31 7.25
CA ALA A 65 -16.90 38.90 7.54
C ALA A 65 -16.75 38.09 6.25
N ALA A 66 -15.75 37.21 6.19
CA ALA A 66 -15.75 36.08 5.28
C ALA A 66 -15.78 34.81 6.12
N SER A 67 -17.00 34.33 6.35
CA SER A 67 -17.32 33.06 7.00
C SER A 67 -16.41 31.94 6.52
N THR A 68 -15.65 31.38 7.45
CA THR A 68 -14.98 30.08 7.29
C THR A 68 -16.07 29.01 7.16
N ALA A 69 -16.45 28.72 5.92
CA ALA A 69 -17.25 27.54 5.63
C ALA A 69 -16.32 26.33 5.68
N GLU A 70 -16.27 25.68 6.85
CA GLU A 70 -15.90 24.26 6.93
C GLU A 70 -16.84 23.48 6.01
N LYS A 71 -16.36 23.22 4.80
CA LYS A 71 -17.04 22.33 3.87
C LYS A 71 -16.84 20.91 4.38
N THR A 72 -17.83 20.44 5.12
CA THR A 72 -18.14 19.03 5.33
C THR A 72 -17.97 18.28 4.01
N VAL A 73 -16.91 17.47 3.90
CA VAL A 73 -16.70 16.60 2.75
C VAL A 73 -17.70 15.46 2.85
N SER A 74 -18.69 15.50 1.96
CA SER A 74 -19.64 14.44 1.74
C SER A 74 -18.93 13.11 1.43
N LYS A 75 -19.29 12.11 2.21
CA LYS A 75 -19.08 10.70 1.96
C LYS A 75 -19.68 10.31 0.60
N SER A 76 -18.96 9.46 -0.14
CA SER A 76 -19.33 8.79 -1.39
C SER A 76 -18.94 9.49 -2.70
N GLY A 77 -17.80 9.07 -3.26
CA GLY A 77 -17.49 9.18 -4.68
C GLY A 77 -17.04 7.81 -5.17
N ALA A 78 -17.91 7.13 -5.92
CA ALA A 78 -17.61 5.89 -6.60
C ALA A 78 -16.42 6.10 -7.55
N ILE A 79 -15.39 5.26 -7.46
CA ILE A 79 -14.28 5.23 -8.42
C ILE A 79 -14.55 4.13 -9.45
N THR A 80 -14.85 4.55 -10.68
CA THR A 80 -14.79 3.69 -11.87
C THR A 80 -13.34 3.62 -12.38
N ALA A 81 -12.95 2.41 -12.76
CA ALA A 81 -11.64 1.85 -13.12
C ALA A 81 -10.61 2.69 -13.89
N VAL A 82 -9.32 2.41 -13.61
CA VAL A 82 -8.25 2.29 -14.63
C VAL A 82 -7.42 1.03 -14.30
N PRO A 83 -7.29 0.06 -15.23
CA PRO A 83 -6.33 -1.04 -15.12
C PRO A 83 -5.09 -0.77 -15.98
N GLU A 84 -3.88 -0.86 -15.42
CA GLU A 84 -2.70 -1.34 -16.17
C GLU A 84 -1.54 -1.71 -15.24
N SER A 85 -1.19 -3.00 -15.26
CA SER A 85 0.01 -3.64 -14.69
C SER A 85 0.36 -3.34 -13.22
N GLY A 86 -0.05 -4.26 -12.34
CA GLY A 86 0.30 -4.29 -10.90
C GLY A 86 -0.81 -3.83 -9.94
N ALA A 87 -1.91 -3.29 -10.46
CA ALA A 87 -3.05 -2.88 -9.66
C ALA A 87 -3.91 -4.09 -9.26
N VAL A 88 -3.64 -4.63 -8.07
CA VAL A 88 -4.49 -5.65 -7.46
C VAL A 88 -5.83 -5.00 -7.06
N SER A 89 -6.80 -5.04 -7.97
CA SER A 89 -8.15 -4.55 -7.73
C SER A 89 -8.74 -5.26 -6.50
N SER A 90 -9.14 -4.49 -5.49
CA SER A 90 -9.94 -4.97 -4.35
C SER A 90 -11.39 -5.19 -4.81
N SER A 91 -11.58 -6.07 -5.79
CA SER A 91 -12.90 -6.61 -6.02
C SER A 91 -13.26 -7.50 -4.83
N PRO A 92 -14.47 -7.40 -4.27
CA PRO A 92 -14.95 -8.43 -3.36
C PRO A 92 -14.79 -9.79 -4.06
N SER A 93 -14.40 -10.80 -3.29
CA SER A 93 -14.37 -12.15 -3.82
C SER A 93 -15.76 -12.51 -4.34
N SER A 94 -15.86 -13.36 -5.36
CA SER A 94 -17.14 -13.92 -5.76
C SER A 94 -17.73 -14.86 -4.68
N ASP A 95 -16.98 -15.19 -3.64
CA ASP A 95 -17.40 -16.04 -2.52
C ASP A 95 -18.12 -15.22 -1.41
N PRO A 96 -19.43 -15.41 -1.21
CA PRO A 96 -20.19 -14.68 -0.18
C PRO A 96 -19.79 -15.04 1.26
N ALA A 97 -19.35 -16.27 1.51
CA ALA A 97 -18.96 -16.72 2.85
C ALA A 97 -17.64 -16.06 3.28
N PHE A 98 -16.67 -16.02 2.37
CA PHE A 98 -15.46 -15.23 2.58
C PHE A 98 -15.78 -13.76 2.82
N ASN A 99 -16.62 -13.15 1.98
CA ASN A 99 -16.97 -11.72 2.12
C ASN A 99 -17.62 -11.42 3.47
N LYS A 100 -18.48 -12.32 3.98
CA LYS A 100 -19.06 -12.20 5.33
C LYS A 100 -18.00 -12.28 6.43
N LYS A 101 -16.98 -13.12 6.27
CA LYS A 101 -15.87 -13.22 7.22
C LYS A 101 -14.97 -11.98 7.15
N TRP A 102 -14.61 -11.55 5.95
CA TRP A 102 -13.81 -10.35 5.69
C TRP A 102 -14.46 -9.07 6.25
N SER A 103 -15.78 -8.93 6.15
CA SER A 103 -16.48 -7.77 6.70
C SER A 103 -16.42 -7.68 8.23
N ALA A 104 -16.10 -8.80 8.91
CA ALA A 104 -15.89 -8.88 10.35
C ALA A 104 -14.39 -8.69 10.74
N ASN A 105 -13.53 -8.27 9.83
CA ASN A 105 -12.12 -8.04 10.11
C ASN A 105 -11.94 -7.00 11.24
N PRO A 106 -11.23 -7.33 12.34
CA PRO A 106 -11.06 -6.44 13.49
C PRO A 106 -10.32 -5.15 13.13
N LEU A 107 -9.39 -5.18 12.17
CA LEU A 107 -8.66 -3.99 11.74
C LEU A 107 -9.58 -3.01 10.99
N ASP A 108 -10.50 -3.52 10.17
CA ASP A 108 -11.53 -2.69 9.54
C ASP A 108 -12.53 -2.12 10.54
N LYS A 109 -12.81 -2.82 11.64
CA LYS A 109 -13.66 -2.32 12.72
C LYS A 109 -12.94 -1.21 13.49
N ALA A 110 -11.70 -1.43 13.88
CA ALA A 110 -10.87 -0.45 14.57
C ALA A 110 -10.68 0.82 13.71
N PHE A 111 -10.46 0.67 12.40
CA PHE A 111 -10.33 1.80 11.48
C PHE A 111 -11.58 2.68 11.47
N LYS A 112 -12.78 2.08 11.47
CA LYS A 112 -14.05 2.84 11.51
C LYS A 112 -14.14 3.67 12.79
N THR A 113 -13.90 3.05 13.95
CA THR A 113 -13.91 3.76 15.24
C THR A 113 -12.89 4.90 15.27
N ALA A 114 -11.66 4.64 14.85
CA ALA A 114 -10.61 5.67 14.84
C ALA A 114 -10.87 6.78 13.80
N SER A 115 -11.59 6.48 12.71
CA SER A 115 -12.03 7.47 11.72
C SER A 115 -13.06 8.43 12.29
N ASP A 116 -13.97 7.94 13.15
CA ASP A 116 -15.00 8.76 13.80
C ASP A 116 -14.39 9.75 14.81
N GLU A 117 -13.19 9.46 15.34
CA GLU A 117 -12.45 10.32 16.28
C GLU A 117 -11.49 11.32 15.59
N ALA A 118 -11.20 11.12 14.31
CA ALA A 118 -10.26 11.94 13.55
C ALA A 118 -10.92 13.20 12.98
N ASP A 119 -11.01 14.25 13.81
CA ASP A 119 -11.70 15.52 13.53
C ASP A 119 -10.89 16.56 12.73
N THR A 120 -9.61 16.32 12.45
CA THR A 120 -8.75 17.26 11.71
C THR A 120 -8.01 16.56 10.59
N ASN A 121 -7.70 17.30 9.53
CA ASN A 121 -6.89 16.77 8.41
C ASN A 121 -5.57 16.16 8.87
N LYS A 122 -4.94 16.71 9.92
CA LYS A 122 -3.71 16.14 10.51
C LYS A 122 -3.97 14.77 11.12
N LYS A 123 -5.03 14.61 11.92
CA LYS A 123 -5.41 13.33 12.51
C LYS A 123 -5.83 12.32 11.44
N ILE A 124 -6.57 12.73 10.41
CA ILE A 124 -6.98 11.84 9.31
C ILE A 124 -5.75 11.37 8.53
N LEU A 125 -4.79 12.26 8.24
CA LEU A 125 -3.55 11.88 7.57
C LEU A 125 -2.75 10.87 8.39
N GLN A 126 -2.61 11.11 9.69
CA GLN A 126 -1.96 10.17 10.61
C GLN A 126 -2.71 8.83 10.65
N LEU A 127 -4.03 8.85 10.75
CA LEU A 127 -4.86 7.65 10.75
C LEU A 127 -4.62 6.80 9.49
N TYR A 128 -4.64 7.39 8.30
CA TYR A 128 -4.35 6.66 7.07
C TYR A 128 -2.94 6.08 7.05
N SER A 129 -1.94 6.82 7.54
CA SER A 129 -0.57 6.32 7.66
C SER A 129 -0.48 5.12 8.61
N ASP A 130 -1.03 5.25 9.81
CA ASP A 130 -1.00 4.20 10.84
C ASP A 130 -1.69 2.93 10.35
N TYR A 131 -2.82 3.06 9.65
CA TYR A 131 -3.52 1.92 9.09
C TYR A 131 -2.87 1.35 7.84
N ALA A 132 -2.14 2.15 7.04
CA ALA A 132 -1.30 1.61 5.98
C ALA A 132 -0.23 0.66 6.54
N ASP A 133 0.42 1.05 7.63
CA ASP A 133 1.42 0.21 8.31
C ASP A 133 0.80 -1.05 8.91
N LYS A 134 -0.36 -0.93 9.57
CA LYS A 134 -1.10 -2.09 10.09
C LYS A 134 -1.48 -3.06 8.98
N TRP A 135 -1.99 -2.57 7.85
CA TRP A 135 -2.32 -3.41 6.70
C TRP A 135 -1.09 -4.03 6.05
N GLN A 136 0.04 -3.31 5.98
CA GLN A 136 1.29 -3.87 5.48
C GLN A 136 1.77 -5.02 6.38
N ASN A 137 1.63 -4.89 7.70
CA ASN A 137 1.93 -5.98 8.63
C ASN A 137 0.96 -7.17 8.48
N GLU A 138 -0.31 -6.91 8.17
CA GLU A 138 -1.29 -7.95 7.85
C GLU A 138 -0.96 -8.68 6.54
N VAL A 139 -0.42 -8.00 5.51
CA VAL A 139 0.08 -8.66 4.30
C VAL A 139 1.14 -9.70 4.65
N ALA A 140 2.13 -9.33 5.46
CA ALA A 140 3.18 -10.27 5.88
C ALA A 140 2.60 -11.44 6.71
N SER A 141 1.73 -11.13 7.67
CA SER A 141 1.15 -12.13 8.59
C SER A 141 0.18 -13.08 7.89
N ALA A 142 -0.61 -12.60 6.93
CA ALA A 142 -1.50 -13.42 6.11
C ALA A 142 -0.70 -14.34 5.18
N TYR A 143 0.36 -13.82 4.55
CA TYR A 143 1.24 -14.61 3.70
C TYR A 143 1.95 -15.73 4.47
N GLU A 144 2.49 -15.46 5.65
CA GLU A 144 3.14 -16.48 6.49
C GLU A 144 2.19 -17.63 6.84
N ARG A 145 0.96 -17.30 7.27
CA ARG A 145 -0.08 -18.31 7.53
C ARG A 145 -0.45 -19.09 6.28
N LEU A 146 -0.61 -18.40 5.15
CA LEU A 146 -0.91 -19.03 3.86
C LEU A 146 0.19 -20.03 3.46
N MET A 147 1.47 -19.67 3.61
CA MET A 147 2.58 -20.58 3.34
C MET A 147 2.57 -21.81 4.25
N THR A 148 2.19 -21.62 5.51
CA THR A 148 2.07 -22.72 6.48
C THR A 148 0.99 -23.72 6.06
N VAL A 149 -0.23 -23.25 5.76
CA VAL A 149 -1.36 -24.15 5.45
C VAL A 149 -1.34 -24.69 4.02
N SER A 150 -0.72 -23.98 3.08
CA SER A 150 -0.58 -24.43 1.69
C SER A 150 0.58 -25.42 1.49
N GLY A 151 1.43 -25.62 2.50
CA GLY A 151 2.64 -26.43 2.36
C GLY A 151 3.71 -25.79 1.48
N ASN A 152 3.85 -24.46 1.56
CA ASN A 152 4.77 -23.65 0.74
C ASN A 152 4.51 -23.74 -0.77
N ASP A 153 3.26 -23.60 -1.18
CA ASP A 153 2.86 -23.60 -2.60
C ASP A 153 3.72 -22.65 -3.47
N ALA A 154 4.30 -23.19 -4.54
CA ALA A 154 5.25 -22.46 -5.37
C ALA A 154 4.62 -21.32 -6.18
N ALA A 155 3.36 -21.47 -6.62
CA ALA A 155 2.67 -20.45 -7.38
C ALA A 155 2.34 -19.25 -6.49
N LEU A 156 1.88 -19.49 -5.27
CA LEU A 156 1.61 -18.43 -4.28
C LEU A 156 2.89 -17.69 -3.87
N LYS A 157 4.03 -18.39 -3.77
CA LYS A 157 5.35 -17.75 -3.54
C LYS A 157 5.76 -16.84 -4.70
N ASN A 158 5.58 -17.31 -5.94
CA ASN A 158 5.89 -16.53 -7.13
C ASN A 158 5.03 -15.26 -7.19
N GLU A 159 3.72 -15.39 -7.00
CA GLU A 159 2.80 -14.25 -6.98
C GLU A 159 3.17 -13.22 -5.89
N GLN A 160 3.49 -13.67 -4.68
CA GLN A 160 3.92 -12.77 -3.62
C GLN A 160 5.25 -12.08 -3.96
N THR A 161 6.18 -12.78 -4.60
CA THR A 161 7.46 -12.22 -5.03
C THR A 161 7.26 -11.14 -6.09
N GLU A 162 6.42 -11.40 -7.09
CA GLU A 162 6.05 -10.42 -8.12
C GLU A 162 5.39 -9.18 -7.51
N TRP A 163 4.46 -9.37 -6.57
CA TRP A 163 3.82 -8.25 -5.87
C TRP A 163 4.84 -7.41 -5.07
N VAL A 164 5.77 -8.05 -4.35
CA VAL A 164 6.82 -7.36 -3.60
C VAL A 164 7.74 -6.57 -4.53
N ASN A 165 8.16 -7.16 -5.65
CA ASN A 165 9.04 -6.52 -6.63
C ASN A 165 8.36 -5.33 -7.31
N GLY A 166 7.07 -5.45 -7.63
CA GLY A 166 6.28 -4.36 -8.24
C GLY A 166 5.78 -3.30 -7.26
N LYS A 167 5.94 -3.51 -5.95
CA LYS A 167 5.36 -2.65 -4.91
C LYS A 167 5.83 -1.19 -5.00
N ALA A 168 7.13 -0.97 -5.18
CA ALA A 168 7.70 0.37 -5.20
C ALA A 168 7.13 1.20 -6.36
N ASP A 169 7.12 0.61 -7.57
CA ASP A 169 6.58 1.24 -8.77
C ASP A 169 5.08 1.48 -8.66
N ALA A 170 4.32 0.53 -8.10
CA ALA A 170 2.88 0.70 -7.88
C ALA A 170 2.57 1.86 -6.91
N LEU A 171 3.33 1.99 -5.82
CA LEU A 171 3.20 3.09 -4.88
C LEU A 171 3.62 4.44 -5.48
N GLN A 172 4.63 4.44 -6.36
CA GLN A 172 5.05 5.63 -7.08
C GLN A 172 3.95 6.11 -8.06
N LYS A 173 3.43 5.21 -8.89
CA LYS A 173 2.31 5.50 -9.80
C LYS A 173 1.07 6.01 -9.06
N LEU A 174 0.79 5.45 -7.88
CA LEU A 174 -0.31 5.89 -7.02
C LEU A 174 -0.13 7.34 -6.60
N LYS A 175 1.08 7.74 -6.20
CA LYS A 175 1.41 9.14 -5.85
C LYS A 175 1.24 10.07 -7.06
N GLU A 176 1.76 9.65 -8.21
CA GLU A 176 1.67 10.41 -9.47
C GLU A 176 0.23 10.54 -9.98
N SER A 177 -0.66 9.61 -9.63
CA SER A 177 -2.08 9.68 -10.00
C SER A 177 -2.89 10.75 -9.25
N VAL A 178 -2.30 11.39 -8.24
CA VAL A 178 -2.92 12.44 -7.43
C VAL A 178 -2.27 13.77 -7.78
N ALA A 179 -3.08 14.83 -7.90
CA ALA A 179 -2.56 16.19 -8.09
C ALA A 179 -1.53 16.54 -7.00
N SER A 180 -0.45 17.24 -7.35
CA SER A 180 0.78 17.28 -6.54
C SER A 180 0.77 18.17 -5.29
N ASP A 181 -0.31 18.92 -5.01
CA ASP A 181 -0.24 20.02 -4.04
C ASP A 181 -1.37 20.05 -2.99
N GLY A 182 -1.02 20.51 -1.79
CA GLY A 182 -1.96 20.78 -0.69
C GLY A 182 -2.33 19.57 0.17
N THR A 183 -3.01 19.83 1.29
CA THR A 183 -3.41 18.80 2.26
C THR A 183 -4.38 17.76 1.68
N GLY A 184 -5.22 18.16 0.73
CA GLY A 184 -6.13 17.23 0.03
C GLY A 184 -5.38 16.15 -0.76
N ALA A 185 -4.28 16.53 -1.43
CA ALA A 185 -3.43 15.59 -2.14
C ALA A 185 -2.74 14.60 -1.19
N ALA A 186 -2.18 15.10 -0.09
CA ALA A 186 -1.53 14.27 0.93
C ALA A 186 -2.51 13.23 1.53
N LEU A 187 -3.73 13.67 1.86
CA LEU A 187 -4.79 12.78 2.35
C LEU A 187 -5.18 11.72 1.31
N ALA A 188 -5.31 12.10 0.04
CA ALA A 188 -5.65 11.17 -1.02
C ALA A 188 -4.55 10.12 -1.25
N VAL A 189 -3.28 10.51 -1.24
CA VAL A 189 -2.13 9.59 -1.34
C VAL A 189 -2.10 8.63 -0.15
N ALA A 190 -2.26 9.15 1.08
CA ALA A 190 -2.25 8.31 2.28
C ALA A 190 -3.40 7.29 2.28
N ASN A 191 -4.62 7.74 1.97
CA ASN A 191 -5.78 6.84 1.84
C ASN A 191 -5.55 5.76 0.78
N LYS A 192 -5.09 6.14 -0.43
CA LYS A 192 -4.81 5.18 -1.49
C LYS A 192 -3.72 4.19 -1.07
N THR A 193 -2.67 4.63 -0.37
CA THR A 193 -1.59 3.77 0.13
C THR A 193 -2.12 2.75 1.15
N MET A 194 -2.94 3.18 2.10
CA MET A 194 -3.64 2.28 3.02
C MET A 194 -4.48 1.24 2.26
N GLN A 195 -5.27 1.69 1.29
CA GLN A 195 -6.12 0.81 0.49
C GLN A 195 -5.32 -0.18 -0.35
N PHE A 196 -4.15 0.21 -0.86
CA PHE A 196 -3.23 -0.68 -1.59
C PHE A 196 -2.83 -1.89 -0.72
N TYR A 197 -2.40 -1.64 0.52
CA TYR A 197 -2.05 -2.73 1.44
C TYR A 197 -3.27 -3.54 1.90
N ARG A 198 -4.38 -2.87 2.23
CA ARG A 198 -5.63 -3.56 2.62
C ARG A 198 -6.11 -4.52 1.53
N SER A 199 -6.02 -4.11 0.28
CA SER A 199 -6.43 -4.92 -0.88
C SER A 199 -5.56 -6.17 -1.03
N ARG A 200 -4.25 -6.03 -0.86
CA ARG A 200 -3.34 -7.19 -0.88
C ARG A 200 -3.62 -8.13 0.29
N ALA A 201 -3.84 -7.60 1.49
CA ALA A 201 -4.20 -8.41 2.65
C ALA A 201 -5.49 -9.20 2.37
N GLN A 202 -6.54 -8.56 1.82
CA GLN A 202 -7.79 -9.23 1.46
C GLN A 202 -7.57 -10.40 0.51
N GLN A 203 -6.72 -10.25 -0.51
CA GLN A 203 -6.41 -11.33 -1.46
C GLN A 203 -5.70 -12.49 -0.77
N LEU A 204 -4.69 -12.22 0.05
CA LEU A 204 -3.99 -13.26 0.80
C LEU A 204 -4.91 -13.99 1.77
N TYR A 205 -5.83 -13.27 2.42
CA TYR A 205 -6.86 -13.87 3.27
C TYR A 205 -7.89 -14.68 2.46
N PHE A 206 -8.21 -14.27 1.23
CA PHE A 206 -9.07 -15.05 0.35
C PHE A 206 -8.39 -16.34 -0.10
N GLU A 207 -7.10 -16.30 -0.44
CA GLU A 207 -6.32 -17.52 -0.70
C GLU A 207 -6.24 -18.38 0.56
N LEU A 208 -5.94 -17.80 1.72
CA LEU A 208 -5.90 -18.52 3.01
C LEU A 208 -7.22 -19.24 3.29
N TYR A 209 -8.35 -18.59 3.04
CA TYR A 209 -9.68 -19.18 3.24
C TYR A 209 -9.90 -20.47 2.43
N LYS A 210 -9.28 -20.61 1.26
CA LYS A 210 -9.41 -21.82 0.43
C LYS A 210 -8.70 -23.03 1.06
N TYR A 211 -7.65 -22.80 1.85
CA TYR A 211 -6.89 -23.84 2.55
C TYR A 211 -7.37 -24.04 3.99
N ASP A 212 -7.75 -22.96 4.67
CA ASP A 212 -8.27 -22.94 6.04
C ASP A 212 -9.52 -22.04 6.12
N PRO A 213 -10.73 -22.58 5.88
CA PRO A 213 -11.98 -21.81 5.99
C PRO A 213 -12.25 -21.26 7.40
N ASN A 214 -11.63 -21.88 8.41
CA ASN A 214 -11.85 -21.55 9.82
C ASN A 214 -10.84 -20.56 10.38
N PHE A 215 -9.93 -20.02 9.55
CA PHE A 215 -8.88 -19.08 9.97
C PHE A 215 -9.42 -17.95 10.86
N SER A 216 -8.62 -17.44 11.79
CA SER A 216 -8.93 -16.18 12.50
C SER A 216 -8.07 -15.03 11.99
N PHE A 217 -8.61 -13.82 12.06
CA PHE A 217 -7.79 -12.62 11.89
C PHE A 217 -6.80 -12.53 13.04
N THR A 218 -5.65 -11.89 12.80
CA THR A 218 -4.70 -11.67 13.89
C THR A 218 -5.23 -10.56 14.79
N ASP A 219 -5.45 -10.89 16.06
CA ASP A 219 -5.67 -9.88 17.10
C ASP A 219 -4.29 -9.28 17.42
N LYS A 220 -3.99 -8.07 16.92
CA LYS A 220 -2.79 -7.30 17.28
C LYS A 220 -3.16 -6.00 17.97
#